data_AF-A0A933LN91-F1
#
_entry.id   AF-A0A933LN91-F1
#
_cell.length_a   1.000
_cell.length_b   1.000
_cell.length_c   1.000
_cell.angle_alpha   90.00
_cell.angle_beta   90.00
_cell.angle_gamma   90.00
#
_symmetry.space_group_name_H-M   'P 1'
#
loop_
_entity.id
_entity.type
_entity.pdbx_description
1 polymer ?
#
loop_
_entity_poly.entity_id
_entity_poly.type
_entity_poly.pdbx_seq_one_letter_code
_entity_poly.pdbx_strand_id
1 'polypeptide(L)'
;MPPVSMRRIARLVPLLHLMALAAAAETPASAVELTDVAVQSRSEGLRVEIKTSGAPKYRSEFMGGPFRLVLDFEDATYAWAKAPVTVGADPV
;
A
#
# COMPACT_ATOMS: atom_id res chain seq x y z
N MET A 1 12.18 17.70 59.67
CA MET A 1 11.47 17.16 58.49
C MET A 1 11.24 18.32 57.52
N PRO A 2 11.91 18.41 56.35
CA PRO A 2 11.74 19.55 55.43
C PRO A 2 10.54 19.34 54.48
N PRO A 3 9.83 20.39 54.06
CA PRO A 3 8.76 20.26 53.06
C PRO A 3 9.35 20.17 51.65
N VAL A 4 8.87 19.20 50.86
CA VAL A 4 9.25 19.02 49.46
C VAL A 4 8.55 20.08 48.60
N SER A 5 9.34 20.89 47.91
CA SER A 5 8.92 22.01 47.07
C SER A 5 8.14 21.56 45.83
N MET A 6 6.85 21.93 45.78
CA MET A 6 5.90 21.66 44.70
C MET A 6 6.02 22.68 43.56
N ARG A 7 7.17 22.75 42.90
CA ARG A 7 7.39 23.69 41.77
C ARG A 7 7.94 23.08 40.48
N ARG A 8 7.99 21.75 40.33
CA ARG A 8 8.60 21.09 39.15
C ARG A 8 7.64 20.43 38.16
N ILE A 9 6.32 20.48 38.38
CA ILE A 9 5.35 19.75 37.54
C ILE A 9 4.84 20.61 36.35
N ALA A 10 4.97 21.94 36.42
CA ALA A 10 4.33 22.84 35.45
C ALA A 10 5.03 22.97 34.07
N ARG A 11 6.17 22.30 33.83
CA ARG A 11 6.94 22.44 32.56
C ARG A 11 6.78 21.29 31.56
N LEU A 12 6.07 20.22 31.91
CA LEU A 12 5.90 19.03 31.04
C LEU A 12 4.62 19.05 30.19
N VAL A 13 3.66 19.90 30.53
CA VAL A 13 2.37 20.02 29.83
C VAL A 13 2.49 20.52 28.38
N PRO A 14 3.32 21.52 28.02
CA PRO A 14 3.35 22.03 26.65
C PRO A 14 4.06 21.07 25.67
N LEU A 15 5.01 20.27 26.14
CA LEU A 15 5.71 19.29 25.31
C LEU A 15 4.81 18.10 24.95
N LEU A 16 3.95 17.67 25.89
CA LEU A 16 2.97 16.61 25.65
C LEU A 16 1.90 17.04 24.62
N HIS A 17 1.49 18.31 24.65
CA HIS A 17 0.53 18.86 23.69
C HIS A 17 1.10 18.96 22.27
N LEU A 18 2.39 19.27 22.12
CA LEU A 18 3.03 19.36 20.81
C LEU A 18 3.22 17.97 20.16
N MET A 19 3.50 16.94 20.96
CA MET A 19 3.58 15.55 20.47
C MET A 19 2.21 14.99 20.07
N ALA A 20 1.15 15.34 20.80
CA ALA A 20 -0.21 14.91 20.46
C ALA A 20 -0.71 15.49 19.12
N LEU A 21 -0.30 16.73 18.78
CA LEU A 21 -0.68 17.36 17.51
C LEU A 21 0.05 16.77 16.30
N ALA A 22 1.31 16.35 16.47
CA ALA A 22 2.09 15.70 15.42
C ALA A 22 1.55 14.31 15.07
N ALA A 23 1.07 13.55 16.06
CA ALA A 23 0.47 12.23 15.85
C ALA A 23 -0.93 12.28 15.22
N ALA A 24 -1.66 13.38 15.36
CA ALA A 24 -3.02 13.53 14.82
C ALA A 24 -3.07 13.91 13.33
N ALA A 25 -1.93 14.25 12.72
CA ALA A 25 -1.88 14.71 11.33
C ALA A 25 -1.71 13.58 10.29
N GLU A 26 -1.40 12.36 10.72
CA GLU A 26 -1.33 11.20 9.83
C GLU A 26 -2.72 10.58 9.68
N THR A 27 -3.52 11.13 8.77
CA THR A 27 -4.66 10.37 8.24
C THR A 27 -4.07 9.21 7.44
N PRO A 28 -4.38 7.94 7.76
CA PRO A 28 -3.88 6.82 6.98
C PRO A 28 -4.33 7.02 5.53
N ALA A 29 -3.38 6.94 4.60
CA ALA A 29 -3.71 6.95 3.18
C ALA A 29 -4.74 5.82 2.94
N SER A 30 -5.85 6.15 2.29
CA SER A 30 -6.85 5.13 1.97
C SER A 30 -6.20 4.06 1.11
N ALA A 31 -6.48 2.79 1.43
CA ALA A 31 -5.93 1.66 0.70
C ALA A 31 -6.28 1.79 -0.79
N VAL A 32 -5.30 1.50 -1.65
CA VAL A 32 -5.50 1.55 -3.10
C VAL A 32 -6.25 0.30 -3.52
N GLU A 33 -7.34 0.44 -4.27
CA GLU A 33 -8.12 -0.69 -4.73
C GLU A 33 -7.67 -1.11 -6.13
N LEU A 34 -7.47 -2.42 -6.34
CA LEU A 34 -7.39 -2.99 -7.68
C LEU A 34 -8.79 -2.97 -8.31
N THR A 35 -8.98 -2.25 -9.41
CA THR A 35 -10.32 -2.05 -9.99
C THR A 35 -10.57 -2.85 -11.27
N ASP A 36 -9.51 -3.17 -12.00
CA ASP A 36 -9.59 -3.90 -13.27
C ASP A 36 -8.23 -4.52 -13.65
N VAL A 37 -8.28 -5.63 -14.37
CA VAL A 37 -7.12 -6.29 -14.98
C VAL A 37 -7.49 -6.70 -16.39
N ALA A 38 -6.78 -6.15 -17.37
CA ALA A 38 -6.98 -6.48 -18.78
C ALA A 38 -5.72 -7.08 -19.39
N VAL A 39 -5.90 -8.13 -20.20
CA VAL A 39 -4.82 -8.80 -20.92
C VAL A 39 -5.05 -8.64 -22.42
N GLN A 40 -4.02 -8.18 -23.13
CA GLN A 40 -4.09 -7.95 -24.57
C GLN A 40 -2.86 -8.56 -25.24
N SER A 41 -3.09 -9.50 -26.15
CA SER A 41 -2.05 -9.95 -27.07
C SER A 41 -1.69 -8.83 -28.04
N ARG A 42 -0.39 -8.64 -28.27
CA ARG A 42 0.20 -7.68 -29.20
C ARG A 42 1.19 -8.42 -30.10
N SER A 43 1.57 -7.81 -31.22
CA SER A 43 2.55 -8.38 -32.15
C SER A 43 3.90 -8.66 -31.50
N GLU A 44 4.27 -7.85 -30.51
CA GLU A 44 5.54 -7.86 -29.80
C GLU A 44 5.50 -8.63 -28.47
N GLY A 45 4.35 -9.20 -28.10
CA GLY A 45 4.18 -9.93 -26.84
C GLY A 45 2.82 -9.70 -26.19
N LEU A 46 2.80 -9.66 -24.87
CA LEU A 46 1.57 -9.56 -24.08
C LEU A 46 1.60 -8.28 -23.24
N ARG A 47 0.50 -7.51 -23.29
CA ARG A 47 0.30 -6.34 -22.45
C ARG A 47 -0.70 -6.69 -21.35
N VAL A 48 -0.27 -6.54 -20.10
CA VAL A 48 -1.14 -6.57 -18.92
C VAL A 48 -1.35 -5.13 -18.46
N GLU A 49 -2.60 -4.69 -18.41
CA GLU A 49 -2.98 -3.38 -17.88
C GLU A 49 -3.70 -3.59 -16.54
N ILE A 50 -3.22 -2.90 -15.50
CA ILE A 50 -3.73 -3.01 -14.14
C ILE A 50 -4.20 -1.62 -13.73
N LYS A 51 -5.49 -1.48 -13.39
CA LYS A 51 -6.07 -0.20 -12.98
C LYS A 51 -6.35 -0.17 -11.50
N THR A 52 -5.94 0.91 -10.86
CA THR A 52 -6.10 1.12 -9.43
C THR A 52 -6.83 2.43 -9.13
N SER A 53 -7.50 2.52 -7.97
CA SER A 53 -8.25 3.72 -7.55
C SER A 53 -7.35 4.94 -7.29
N GLY A 54 -6.05 4.72 -7.10
CA GLY A 54 -5.03 5.74 -6.92
C GLY A 54 -3.65 5.23 -7.36
N ALA A 55 -2.61 6.04 -7.17
CA ALA A 55 -1.24 5.65 -7.50
C ALA A 55 -0.78 4.50 -6.60
N PRO A 56 -0.48 3.30 -7.14
CA PRO A 56 -0.09 2.16 -6.33
C PRO A 56 1.39 2.22 -5.95
N LYS A 57 1.72 1.69 -4.78
CA LYS A 57 3.07 1.20 -4.49
C LYS A 57 3.11 -0.29 -4.79
N TYR A 58 4.16 -0.77 -5.44
CA TYR A 58 4.29 -2.19 -5.75
C TYR A 58 5.73 -2.67 -5.75
N ARG A 59 5.90 -3.97 -5.51
CA ARG A 59 7.12 -4.72 -5.77
C ARG A 59 6.90 -5.67 -6.93
N SER A 60 7.98 -5.98 -7.63
CA SER A 60 7.95 -6.90 -8.76
C SER A 60 9.04 -7.96 -8.62
N GLU A 61 8.69 -9.20 -8.89
CA GLU A 61 9.65 -10.30 -8.93
C GLU A 61 9.43 -11.14 -10.18
N PHE A 62 10.54 -11.51 -10.83
CA PHE A 62 10.53 -12.49 -11.91
C PHE A 62 11.05 -13.83 -11.41
N MET A 63 10.21 -14.86 -11.50
CA MET A 63 10.55 -16.21 -11.10
C MET A 63 10.87 -17.06 -12.34
N GLY A 64 12.10 -17.55 -12.41
CA GLY A 64 12.52 -18.50 -13.45
C GLY A 64 12.13 -19.93 -13.11
N GLY A 65 10.99 -20.40 -13.62
CA GLY A 65 10.57 -21.82 -13.59
C GLY A 65 9.35 -22.14 -12.70
N PRO A 66 8.14 -22.34 -13.27
CA PRO A 66 7.68 -21.79 -14.55
C PRO A 66 7.80 -20.26 -14.57
N PHE A 67 7.94 -19.67 -15.76
CA PHE A 67 8.10 -18.23 -15.93
C PHE A 67 6.90 -17.48 -15.36
N ARG A 68 7.14 -16.71 -14.30
CA ARG A 68 6.11 -15.93 -13.62
C ARG A 68 6.64 -14.53 -13.35
N LEU A 69 5.83 -13.52 -13.66
CA LEU A 69 6.02 -12.16 -13.17
C LEU A 69 4.99 -11.93 -12.06
N VAL A 70 5.47 -11.65 -10.85
CA VAL A 70 4.63 -11.37 -9.68
C VAL A 70 4.69 -9.87 -9.40
N LEU A 71 3.52 -9.25 -9.23
CA LEU A 71 3.37 -7.86 -8.79
C LEU A 71 2.64 -7.87 -7.45
N ASP A 72 3.33 -7.42 -6.40
CA ASP A 72 2.78 -7.30 -5.05
C ASP A 72 2.44 -5.83 -4.78
N PHE A 73 1.17 -5.55 -4.54
CA PHE A 73 0.67 -4.19 -4.31
C PHE A 73 0.63 -3.90 -2.80
N GLU A 74 1.45 -2.94 -2.36
CA GLU A 74 1.47 -2.52 -0.96
C GLU A 74 0.29 -1.61 -0.65
N ASP A 75 -0.20 -1.68 0.59
CA ASP A 75 -1.32 -0.86 1.08
C ASP A 75 -2.58 -0.98 0.18
N ALA A 76 -2.77 -2.13 -0.47
CA ALA A 76 -3.85 -2.35 -1.42
C ALA A 76 -4.95 -3.26 -0.88
N THR A 77 -6.19 -2.89 -1.15
CA THR A 77 -7.35 -3.72 -0.86
C THR A 77 -7.64 -4.65 -2.04
N TYR A 78 -7.79 -5.94 -1.72
CA TYR A 78 -8.17 -6.94 -2.70
C TYR A 78 -9.60 -6.71 -3.16
N ALA A 79 -9.78 -6.50 -4.47
CA ALA A 79 -11.09 -6.54 -5.10
C ALA A 79 -11.18 -7.74 -6.04
N TRP A 80 -12.37 -8.31 -6.17
CA TRP A 80 -12.61 -9.37 -7.14
C TRP A 80 -12.54 -8.84 -8.56
N ALA A 81 -11.85 -9.59 -9.42
CA ALA A 81 -11.93 -9.37 -10.85
C ALA A 81 -13.40 -9.44 -11.29
N LYS A 82 -13.89 -8.37 -11.93
CA LYS A 82 -15.30 -8.28 -12.35
C LYS A 82 -15.64 -9.30 -13.43
N ALA A 83 -14.65 -9.84 -14.11
CA ALA A 83 -14.77 -10.91 -15.09
C ALA A 83 -13.58 -11.87 -14.99
N PRO A 84 -13.75 -13.16 -15.35
CA PRO A 84 -12.64 -14.10 -15.48
C PRO A 84 -11.61 -13.59 -16.50
N VAL A 85 -10.33 -13.62 -16.12
CA VAL A 85 -9.25 -13.37 -17.08
C VAL A 85 -9.12 -14.61 -17.96
N THR A 86 -9.28 -14.44 -19.28
CA THR A 86 -9.09 -15.54 -20.23
C THR A 86 -7.61 -15.89 -20.28
N VAL A 87 -7.27 -17.11 -19.86
CA VAL A 87 -5.90 -17.63 -19.87
C VAL A 87 -5.62 -18.23 -21.26
N GLY A 88 -4.51 -17.83 -21.87
CA GLY A 88 -4.03 -18.41 -23.14
C GLY A 88 -3.34 -19.76 -22.92
N ALA A 89 -2.80 -20.36 -23.98
CA ALA A 89 -1.94 -21.53 -23.84
C ALA A 89 -0.64 -21.16 -23.11
N ASP A 90 -0.14 -22.06 -22.25
CA ASP A 90 1.15 -21.87 -21.59
C ASP A 90 2.28 -21.72 -22.63
N PRO A 91 3.26 -20.82 -22.40
CA PRO A 91 4.44 -20.75 -23.25
C PRO A 91 5.22 -22.08 -23.14
N VAL A 92 5.44 -22.74 -24.29
CA VAL A 92 6.30 -23.93 -24.45
C VAL A 92 7.76 -23.56 -24.65
#